data_AF-A0A429FV35-F1
#
_entry.id   AF-A0A429FV35-F1
#
_cell.length_a   1.000
_cell.length_b   1.000
_cell.length_c   1.000
_cell.angle_alpha   90.00
_cell.angle_beta   90.00
_cell.angle_gamma   90.00
#
_symmetry.space_group_name_H-M   'P 1'
#
loop_
_entity.id
_entity.type
_entity.pdbx_description
1 polymer ?
#
loop_
_entity_poly.entity_id
_entity_poly.type
_entity_poly.pdbx_seq_one_letter_code
_entity_poly.pdbx_strand_id
1 'polypeptide(L)' 'MNRVPAALVVRLLHQEADKRGDDRYRLKPATLRKWVQRGHITRGDGGYDLREILVYLDGRENGVRIAET' A
#
# COMPACT_ATOMS: atom_id res chain seq x y z
N MET A 1 15.41 -2.75 -3.91
CA MET A 1 13.95 -2.81 -3.71
C MET A 1 13.30 -1.99 -4.81
N ASN A 2 12.39 -2.56 -5.59
CA ASN A 2 11.83 -1.91 -6.79
C ASN A 2 10.75 -0.89 -6.36
N ARG A 3 11.15 0.37 -6.13
CA ARG A 3 10.21 1.44 -5.82
C ARG A 3 9.51 1.90 -7.10
N VAL A 4 8.20 2.10 -7.03
CA VAL A 4 7.36 2.41 -8.19
C VAL A 4 6.46 3.64 -7.96
N PRO A 5 6.11 4.39 -9.02
CA PRO A 5 5.22 5.55 -8.90
C PRO A 5 3.84 5.19 -8.34
N ALA A 6 3.22 6.13 -7.63
CA ALA A 6 1.91 5.95 -6.97
C ALA A 6 0.82 5.41 -7.93
N ALA A 7 0.81 5.91 -9.17
CA ALA A 7 -0.17 5.50 -10.16
C ALA A 7 -0.03 4.03 -10.56
N LEU A 8 1.20 3.54 -10.68
CA LEU A 8 1.47 2.14 -11.01
C LEU A 8 1.10 1.22 -9.84
N VAL A 9 1.44 1.61 -8.62
CA VAL A 9 1.02 0.89 -7.39
C VAL A 9 -0.49 0.73 -7.35
N VAL A 10 -1.22 1.83 -7.49
CA VAL A 10 -2.69 1.81 -7.45
C VAL A 10 -3.26 0.93 -8.55
N ARG A 11 -2.70 1.01 -9.77
CA ARG A 11 -3.12 0.15 -10.89
C ARG A 11 -2.92 -1.33 -10.58
N LEU A 12 -1.77 -1.71 -10.04
CA LEU A 12 -1.48 -3.11 -9.69
C LEU A 12 -2.40 -3.61 -8.56
N LEU A 13 -2.67 -2.77 -7.55
CA LEU A 13 -3.60 -3.12 -6.49
C LEU A 13 -5.04 -3.26 -7.02
N HIS A 14 -5.48 -2.41 -7.94
CA HIS A 14 -6.80 -2.56 -8.57
C HIS A 14 -6.92 -3.85 -9.38
N GLN A 15 -5.87 -4.22 -10.13
CA GLN A 15 -5.84 -5.51 -10.83
C GLN A 15 -5.94 -6.70 -9.87
N GLU A 16 -5.29 -6.61 -8.71
CA GLU A 16 -5.40 -7.64 -7.68
C GLU A 16 -6.80 -7.66 -7.04
N ALA A 17 -7.43 -6.49 -6.86
CA ALA A 17 -8.81 -6.37 -6.42
C ALA A 17 -9.76 -7.12 -7.35
N ASP A 18 -9.64 -6.88 -8.66
CA ASP A 18 -10.49 -7.48 -9.68
C ASP A 18 -10.27 -9.00 -9.76
N LYS A 19 -9.03 -9.46 -9.61
CA LYS A 19 -8.69 -10.89 -9.62
C LYS A 19 -9.26 -11.64 -8.42
N ARG A 20 -9.29 -11.01 -7.25
CA ARG A 20 -9.73 -11.63 -5.98
C ARG A 20 -11.20 -11.37 -5.66
N GLY A 21 -11.83 -10.40 -6.31
CA GLY A 21 -13.12 -9.86 -5.88
C GLY A 21 -13.02 -9.12 -4.53
N ASP A 22 -11.87 -8.49 -4.26
CA ASP A 22 -11.56 -7.88 -2.97
C ASP A 22 -11.32 -6.38 -3.07
N ASP A 23 -12.35 -5.60 -2.72
CA ASP A 23 -12.34 -4.14 -2.84
C ASP A 23 -11.35 -3.45 -1.88
N ARG A 24 -10.72 -4.17 -0.94
CA ARG A 24 -9.71 -3.59 -0.03
C ARG A 24 -8.49 -3.06 -0.77
N TYR A 25 -8.19 -3.63 -1.93
CA TYR A 25 -7.09 -3.16 -2.79
C TYR A 25 -7.48 -1.95 -3.66
N ARG A 26 -8.75 -1.49 -3.63
CA ARG A 26 -9.22 -0.31 -4.38
C ARG A 26 -8.86 1.01 -3.69
N LEU A 27 -7.57 1.30 -3.70
CA LEU A 27 -7.01 2.50 -3.08
C LEU A 27 -6.93 3.67 -4.07
N LYS A 28 -6.88 4.90 -3.53
CA LYS A 28 -6.54 6.11 -4.28
C LYS A 28 -5.09 6.50 -3.99
N PRO A 29 -4.37 7.20 -4.91
CA PRO A 29 -3.02 7.70 -4.63
C PRO A 29 -2.94 8.57 -3.36
N ALA A 30 -4.01 9.31 -3.05
CA ALA A 30 -4.11 10.11 -1.83
C ALA A 30 -4.06 9.25 -0.55
N THR A 31 -4.56 8.01 -0.60
CA THR A 31 -4.50 7.07 0.53
C THR A 31 -3.05 6.69 0.83
N LEU A 32 -2.26 6.37 -0.20
CA LEU A 32 -0.83 6.07 -0.04
C LEU A 32 -0.07 7.26 0.56
N ARG A 33 -0.36 8.49 0.12
CA ARG A 33 0.23 9.70 0.71
C ARG A 33 -0.12 9.86 2.19
N LYS A 34 -1.37 9.61 2.57
CA LYS A 34 -1.79 9.66 3.98
C LYS A 34 -1.10 8.59 4.83
N TRP A 35 -0.87 7.40 4.28
CA TRP A 35 -0.15 6.35 5.00
C TRP A 35 1.33 6.69 5.23
N VAL A 36 1.99 7.31 4.25
CA VAL A 36 3.33 7.86 4.42
C VAL A 36 3.34 8.94 5.50
N GLN A 37 2.40 9.88 5.45
CA GLN A 37 2.30 10.96 6.43
C GLN A 37 2.10 10.43 7.87
N ARG A 38 1.40 9.31 8.03
CA ARG A 38 1.15 8.65 9.32
C ARG A 38 2.25 7.66 9.73
N GLY A 39 3.32 7.53 8.95
CA GLY A 39 4.43 6.60 9.24
C GLY A 39 4.08 5.12 9.05
N HIS A 40 2.99 4.79 8.34
CA HIS A 40 2.59 3.39 8.14
C HIS A 40 3.35 2.69 7.02
N ILE A 41 3.82 3.44 6.03
CA ILE A 41 4.63 2.96 4.91
C ILE A 41 5.67 4.01 4.53
N THR A 42 6.71 3.62 3.82
CA THR A 42 7.75 4.53 3.33
C THR A 42 7.52 4.98 1.88
N ARG A 43 8.02 6.18 1.57
CA ARG A 43 8.21 6.66 0.20
C ARG A 43 9.66 7.11 0.06
N GLY A 44 10.36 6.56 -0.93
CA GLY A 44 11.75 6.91 -1.23
C GLY A 44 11.90 7.32 -2.68
N ASP A 45 13.14 7.49 -3.13
CA ASP A 45 13.44 7.81 -4.51
C ASP A 45 12.92 6.70 -5.44
N GLY A 46 12.11 7.09 -6.43
CA GLY A 46 11.38 6.16 -7.30
C GLY A 46 9.96 5.80 -6.85
N GLY A 47 9.53 6.20 -5.64
CA GLY A 47 8.15 6.09 -5.17
C GLY A 47 7.94 5.14 -4.00
N TYR A 48 6.99 4.23 -4.14
CA TYR A 48 6.54 3.35 -3.06
C TYR A 48 7.06 1.94 -3.24
N ASP A 49 7.28 1.24 -2.13
CA ASP A 49 7.51 -0.21 -2.17
C ASP A 49 6.18 -0.96 -2.14
N LEU A 50 5.91 -1.72 -3.21
CA LEU A 50 4.70 -2.53 -3.32
C LEU A 50 4.64 -3.63 -2.25
N ARG A 51 5.79 -4.22 -1.89
CA ARG A 51 5.83 -5.28 -0.88
C ARG A 51 5.43 -4.75 0.49
N GLU A 52 6.02 -3.63 0.90
CA GLU A 52 5.64 -2.93 2.14
C GLU A 52 4.14 -2.62 2.20
N ILE A 53 3.55 -2.12 1.11
CA ILE A 53 2.12 -1.82 1.05
C ILE A 53 1.26 -3.08 1.23
N LEU A 54 1.63 -4.19 0.60
CA LEU A 54 0.89 -5.44 0.75
C LEU A 54 0.97 -5.98 2.18
N VAL A 55 2.15 -5.91 2.81
CA VAL A 55 2.34 -6.28 4.22
C VAL A 55 1.50 -5.40 5.14
N TYR A 56 1.49 -4.08 4.92
CA TYR A 56 0.68 -3.16 5.71
C TYR A 56 -0.82 -3.43 5.56
N LEU A 57 -1.30 -3.71 4.35
CA LEU A 57 -2.69 -4.05 4.09
C LEU A 57 -3.12 -5.32 4.84
N ASP A 58 -2.29 -6.36 4.80
CA ASP A 58 -2.57 -7.63 5.49
C ASP A 58 -2.57 -7.46 7.02
N GLY A 59 -1.58 -6.74 7.56
CA GLY A 59 -1.51 -6.46 9.00
C GLY A 59 -2.67 -5.61 9.52
N ARG A 60 -3.10 -4.61 8.74
CA ARG A 60 -4.22 -3.73 9.08
C ARG A 60 -5.55 -4.49 9.19
N GLU A 61 -5.77 -5.46 8.31
CA GLU A 61 -7.00 -6.27 8.30
C GLU A 61 -7.04 -7.27 9.46
N ASN A 62 -5.89 -7.83 9.83
CA ASN A 62 -5.78 -8.78 10.94
C ASN A 62 -5.79 -8.11 12.33
N GLY A 63 -5.98 -6.78 12.41
CA GLY A 63 -5.90 -6.03 13.66
C GLY A 63 -4.50 -6.04 14.29
N VAL A 64 -3.48 -6.45 13.52
CA VAL A 64 -2.10 -6.49 13.98
C VAL A 64 -1.61 -5.05 14.03
N ARG A 65 -1.48 -4.53 15.25
CA ARG A 65 -0.73 -3.30 15.51
C ARG A 65 0.71 -3.55 15.07
N ILE A 66 1.08 -3.09 13.88
CA ILE A 66 2.49 -2.88 13.57
C ILE A 66 3.00 -1.84 14.56
N ALA A 67 3.74 -2.32 15.57
CA ALA A 67 4.27 -1.48 16.63
C ALA A 67 5.11 -0.36 15.99
N GLU A 68 4.77 0.88 16.33
CA GLU A 68 5.60 2.05 16.06
C GLU A 68 6.98 1.79 16.68
N THR A 69 8.00 1.72 15.82
CA THR A 69 9.42 1.64 16.23
C THR A 69 9.93 3.04 16.56
#